data_AF-A0A7C2NYL0-F1
#
_entry.id   AF-A0A7C2NYL0-F1
#
_cell.length_a   1.000
_cell.length_b   1.000
_cell.length_c   1.000
_cell.angle_alpha   90.00
_cell.angle_beta   90.00
_cell.angle_gamma   90.00
#
_symmetry.space_group_name_H-M   'P 1'
#
loop_
_entity.id
_entity.type
_entity.pdbx_description
1 polymer ?
#
loop_
_entity_poly.entity_id
_entity_poly.type
_entity_poly.pdbx_seq_one_letter_code
_entity_poly.pdbx_strand_id
1 'polypeptide(L)'
;MSRLWIYTRRHWQALLVVLFLLWRMWRDGLQSGPALWLAAGLIVLGMALNLLVIFVNDGMPARVSAEEIGDDERLHYHPLSESTRLAVLSDWIPVGSLLVSPGDILLFVAAAILVLQTVFAV
;
A
#
# COMPACT_ATOMS: atom_id res chain seq x y z
N MET A 1 8.62 -12.78 -13.99
CA MET A 1 7.69 -12.79 -12.85
C MET A 1 6.50 -11.89 -13.16
N SER A 2 5.29 -12.21 -12.69
CA SER A 2 4.13 -11.34 -12.95
C SER A 2 4.21 -10.05 -12.10
N ARG A 3 3.77 -8.91 -12.65
CA ARG A 3 3.71 -7.62 -11.92
C ARG A 3 2.89 -7.72 -10.63
N LEU A 4 1.88 -8.59 -10.63
CA LEU A 4 1.07 -8.91 -9.46
C LEU A 4 1.91 -9.54 -8.34
N TRP A 5 2.80 -10.48 -8.66
CA TRP A 5 3.66 -11.13 -7.68
C TRP A 5 4.63 -10.14 -7.01
N ILE A 6 5.19 -9.20 -7.78
CA ILE A 6 6.06 -8.14 -7.27
C ILE A 6 5.30 -7.26 -6.27
N TYR A 7 4.07 -6.86 -6.63
CA TYR A 7 3.20 -6.09 -5.75
C TYR A 7 2.86 -6.85 -4.46
N THR A 8 2.43 -8.10 -4.56
CA THR A 8 1.97 -8.90 -3.41
C THR A 8 3.10 -9.24 -2.43
N ARG A 9 4.31 -9.53 -2.93
CA ARG A 9 5.46 -9.84 -2.06
C ARG A 9 5.89 -8.63 -1.23
N ARG A 10 5.85 -7.43 -1.83
CA ARG A 10 6.17 -6.18 -1.14
C ARG A 10 5.07 -5.74 -0.19
N HIS A 11 3.81 -5.82 -0.61
CA HIS A 11 2.66 -5.32 0.13
C HIS A 11 1.89 -6.45 0.81
N TRP A 12 2.58 -7.48 1.31
CA TRP A 12 1.92 -8.60 1.99
C TRP A 12 1.15 -8.13 3.23
N GLN A 13 1.59 -7.04 3.87
CA GLN A 13 0.87 -6.39 4.96
C GLN A 13 -0.47 -5.79 4.48
N ALA A 14 -0.50 -5.20 3.29
CA ALA A 14 -1.74 -4.70 2.69
C ALA A 14 -2.72 -5.85 2.42
N LEU A 15 -2.20 -7.00 2.00
CA LEU A 15 -3.01 -8.21 1.84
C LEU A 15 -3.62 -8.66 3.17
N LEU A 16 -2.88 -8.59 4.29
CA LEU A 16 -3.45 -8.87 5.61
C LEU A 16 -4.55 -7.88 6.00
N VAL A 17 -4.38 -6.59 5.70
CA VAL A 17 -5.40 -5.57 5.98
C VAL A 17 -6.67 -5.83 5.16
N VAL A 18 -6.52 -6.19 3.88
CA VAL A 18 -7.64 -6.57 3.01
C VAL A 18 -8.35 -7.82 3.54
N LEU A 19 -7.59 -8.87 3.90
CA LEU A 19 -8.17 -10.10 4.44
C LEU A 19 -8.90 -9.86 5.76
N PHE A 20 -8.35 -9.02 6.63
CA PHE A 20 -8.99 -8.64 7.88
C PHE A 20 -10.30 -7.87 7.65
N LEU A 21 -10.31 -6.91 6.71
CA LEU A 21 -11.52 -6.20 6.31
C LEU A 21 -12.58 -7.18 5.78
N LEU A 22 -12.21 -8.08 4.87
CA LEU A 22 -13.14 -9.06 4.29
C LEU A 22 -13.71 -10.00 5.36
N TRP A 23 -12.87 -10.48 6.28
CA TRP A 23 -13.32 -11.29 7.41
C TRP A 23 -14.32 -10.53 8.29
N ARG A 24 -14.06 -9.24 8.57
CA ARG A 24 -14.97 -8.41 9.37
C ARG A 24 -16.28 -8.13 8.66
N MET A 25 -16.25 -7.78 7.38
CA MET A 25 -17.46 -7.61 6.55
C MET A 25 -18.28 -8.89 6.45
N TRP A 26 -17.63 -10.05 6.37
CA TRP A 26 -18.29 -11.35 6.38
C TRP A 26 -18.98 -11.63 7.72
N ARG A 27 -18.31 -11.32 8.84
CA ARG A 27 -18.84 -11.54 10.20
C ARG A 27 -20.01 -10.62 10.54
N ASP A 28 -19.88 -9.33 10.24
CA ASP A 28 -20.83 -8.28 10.64
C ASP A 28 -21.92 -8.03 9.56
N GLY A 29 -21.76 -8.63 8.37
CA GLY A 29 -22.58 -8.37 7.19
C GLY A 29 -22.38 -6.96 6.63
N LEU A 30 -23.16 -6.58 5.60
CA LEU A 30 -23.14 -5.23 4.99
C LEU A 30 -23.71 -4.13 5.90
N GLN A 31 -24.19 -4.47 7.10
CA GLN A 31 -24.68 -3.52 8.10
C GLN A 31 -23.55 -2.81 8.86
N SER A 32 -22.32 -2.92 8.36
CA SER A 32 -21.15 -2.31 8.97
C SER A 32 -21.28 -0.78 9.02
N GLY A 33 -20.83 -0.19 10.13
CA GLY A 33 -20.85 1.26 10.33
C GLY A 33 -20.01 2.02 9.28
N PRO A 34 -20.21 3.35 9.16
CA PRO A 34 -19.58 4.19 8.13
C PRO A 34 -18.05 4.14 8.13
N ALA A 35 -17.41 3.89 9.27
CA ALA A 35 -15.97 3.76 9.36
C ALA A 35 -15.41 2.48 8.68
N LEU A 36 -16.18 1.39 8.59
CA LEU A 36 -15.74 0.21 7.85
C LEU A 36 -15.73 0.48 6.34
N TRP A 37 -16.76 1.18 5.85
CA TRP A 37 -16.84 1.62 4.45
C TRP A 37 -15.76 2.64 4.10
N LEU A 38 -15.44 3.55 5.02
CA LEU A 38 -14.32 4.46 4.87
C LEU A 38 -13.00 3.68 4.76
N ALA A 39 -12.75 2.71 5.64
CA ALA A 39 -11.56 1.86 5.59
C ALA A 39 -11.49 1.08 4.26
N ALA A 40 -12.61 0.52 3.79
CA ALA A 40 -12.69 -0.16 2.50
C ALA A 40 -12.33 0.78 1.33
N GLY A 41 -12.89 1.99 1.30
CA GLY A 41 -12.58 2.98 0.28
C GLY A 41 -11.11 3.40 0.27
N LEU A 42 -10.51 3.61 1.45
CA LEU A 42 -9.09 3.93 1.60
C LEU A 42 -8.20 2.78 1.11
N ILE A 43 -8.56 1.53 1.39
CA ILE A 43 -7.82 0.35 0.92
C ILE A 43 -7.86 0.27 -0.61
N VAL A 44 -9.05 0.37 -1.21
CA VAL A 44 -9.21 0.32 -2.67
C VAL A 44 -8.42 1.45 -3.34
N LEU A 45 -8.52 2.67 -2.81
CA LEU A 45 -7.80 3.81 -3.35
C LEU A 45 -6.28 3.67 -3.20
N GLY A 46 -5.79 3.28 -2.03
CA GLY A 46 -4.36 3.06 -1.77
C GLY A 46 -3.76 2.00 -2.69
N MET A 47 -4.45 0.86 -2.84
CA MET A 47 -4.05 -0.18 -3.78
C MET A 47 -4.05 0.30 -5.22
N ALA A 48 -5.09 1.04 -5.64
CA ALA A 48 -5.18 1.56 -7.01
C ALA A 48 -4.05 2.54 -7.32
N LEU A 49 -3.70 3.43 -6.39
CA LEU A 49 -2.59 4.37 -6.57
C LEU A 49 -1.24 3.64 -6.71
N ASN A 50 -0.96 2.67 -5.84
CA ASN A 50 0.30 1.92 -5.92
C ASN A 50 0.38 1.09 -7.22
N LEU A 51 -0.72 0.41 -7.59
CA LEU A 51 -0.77 -0.35 -8.85
C LEU A 51 -0.60 0.56 -10.06
N LEU A 52 -1.26 1.71 -10.08
CA LEU A 52 -1.13 2.69 -11.17
C LEU A 52 0.33 3.11 -11.38
N VAL A 53 1.04 3.45 -10.30
CA VAL A 53 2.45 3.82 -10.37
C VAL A 53 3.30 2.69 -10.92
N ILE A 54 3.08 1.46 -10.43
CA ILE A 54 3.80 0.26 -10.88
C ILE A 54 3.53 -0.01 -12.36
N PHE A 55 2.29 0.11 -12.82
CA PHE A 55 1.93 -0.13 -14.21
C PHE A 55 2.53 0.92 -15.16
N VAL A 56 2.57 2.19 -14.72
CA VAL A 56 3.06 3.29 -15.55
C VAL A 56 4.59 3.34 -15.61
N ASN A 57 5.29 2.91 -14.55
CA ASN A 57 6.76 2.97 -14.45
C ASN A 57 7.45 1.61 -14.52
N ASP A 58 6.70 0.53 -14.80
CA ASP A 58 7.20 -0.86 -14.86
C ASP A 58 7.94 -1.33 -13.59
N GLY A 59 7.50 -0.83 -12.44
CA GLY A 59 8.13 -1.06 -11.14
C GLY A 59 7.76 0.08 -10.19
N MET A 60 8.14 -0.03 -8.91
CA MET A 60 7.92 1.08 -7.98
C MET A 60 9.15 1.99 -7.96
N PRO A 61 9.01 3.27 -8.36
CA PRO A 61 10.09 4.23 -8.20
C PRO A 61 10.25 4.55 -6.72
N ALA A 62 11.49 4.70 -6.27
CA ALA A 62 11.79 5.14 -4.91
C ALA A 62 12.85 6.23 -4.90
N ARG A 63 12.72 7.17 -3.95
CA ARG A 63 13.66 8.27 -3.75
C ARG A 63 14.87 7.81 -2.93
N VAL A 64 15.55 6.79 -3.43
CA VAL A 64 16.82 6.24 -2.90
C VAL A 64 17.84 6.10 -4.01
N SER A 65 19.12 6.12 -3.63
CA SER A 65 20.20 5.86 -4.58
C SER A 65 20.18 4.38 -5.02
N ALA A 66 20.71 4.08 -6.21
CA ALA A 66 20.80 2.70 -6.71
C ALA A 66 21.68 1.79 -5.84
N GLU A 67 22.54 2.40 -5.02
CA GLU A 67 23.46 1.75 -4.09
C GLU A 67 22.77 1.35 -2.77
N GLU A 68 21.69 2.05 -2.40
CA GLU A 68 20.86 1.74 -1.23
C GLU A 68 19.82 0.64 -1.50
N ILE A 69 19.51 0.38 -2.77
CA ILE A 69 18.61 -0.71 -3.17
C ILE A 69 19.41 -2.01 -3.12
N GLY A 70 19.12 -2.86 -2.12
CA GLY A 70 19.74 -4.18 -1.99
C GLY A 70 19.54 -5.03 -3.25
N ASP A 71 20.47 -5.94 -3.55
CA ASP A 71 20.45 -6.71 -4.80
C ASP A 71 19.15 -7.49 -5.01
N ASP A 72 18.54 -7.99 -3.92
CA ASP A 72 17.23 -8.67 -3.94
C ASP A 72 16.05 -7.72 -4.24
N GLU A 73 16.23 -6.42 -4.00
CA GLU A 73 15.20 -5.38 -4.13
C GLU A 73 15.28 -4.62 -5.47
N ARG A 74 16.41 -4.72 -6.19
CA ARG A 74 16.63 -4.11 -7.52
C ARG A 74 15.66 -4.61 -8.59
N LEU A 75 15.06 -5.77 -8.38
CA LEU A 75 13.98 -6.31 -9.23
C LEU A 75 12.63 -5.60 -9.03
N HIS A 76 12.52 -4.74 -8.01
CA HIS A 76 11.25 -4.19 -7.52
C HIS A 76 11.28 -2.66 -7.42
N TYR A 77 12.43 -2.12 -7.04
CA TYR A 77 12.69 -0.70 -6.90
C TYR A 77 13.61 -0.23 -8.00
N HIS A 78 13.28 0.92 -8.56
CA HIS A 78 14.23 1.69 -9.34
C HIS A 78 14.35 3.10 -8.75
N PRO A 79 15.53 3.72 -8.82
CA PRO A 79 15.70 5.10 -8.41
C PRO A 79 14.76 6.00 -9.20
N LEU A 80 14.21 7.00 -8.52
CA LEU A 80 13.42 8.04 -9.17
C LEU A 80 14.28 8.78 -10.20
N SER A 81 13.79 8.90 -11.43
CA SER A 81 14.51 9.51 -12.56
C SER A 81 13.64 10.57 -13.25
N GLU A 82 14.23 11.33 -14.18
CA GLU A 82 13.48 12.31 -15.00
C GLU A 82 12.41 11.64 -15.88
N SER A 83 12.55 10.33 -16.16
CA SER A 83 11.56 9.56 -16.93
C SER A 83 10.39 9.04 -16.09
N THR A 84 10.49 9.14 -14.75
CA THR A 84 9.47 8.64 -13.83
C THR A 84 8.20 9.48 -13.93
N ARG A 85 7.10 8.83 -14.33
CA ARG A 85 5.77 9.43 -14.37
C ARG A 85 5.08 9.20 -13.03
N LEU A 86 4.22 10.12 -12.61
CA LEU A 86 3.55 10.05 -11.30
C LEU A 86 4.55 9.97 -10.12
N ALA A 87 5.67 10.67 -10.21
CA ALA A 87 6.71 10.72 -9.18
C ALA A 87 6.17 11.05 -7.77
N VAL A 88 5.11 11.88 -7.69
CA VAL A 88 4.43 12.23 -6.43
C VAL A 88 3.81 11.01 -5.74
N LEU A 89 3.44 9.98 -6.48
CA LEU A 89 2.86 8.74 -5.95
C LEU A 89 3.90 7.63 -5.69
N SER A 90 5.17 7.90 -5.97
CA SER A 90 6.29 6.98 -5.74
C SER A 90 6.63 6.85 -4.24
N ASP A 91 7.62 6.03 -3.91
CA ASP A 91 8.09 5.93 -2.52
C ASP A 91 9.08 7.03 -2.20
N TRP A 92 8.70 7.98 -1.36
CA TRP A 92 9.59 9.09 -1.01
C TRP A 92 9.37 9.64 0.40
N ILE A 93 8.45 9.06 1.17
CA ILE A 93 8.18 9.48 2.55
C ILE A 93 9.02 8.58 3.46
N PRO A 94 10.13 9.08 4.03
CA PRO A 94 10.95 8.28 4.95
C PRO A 94 10.22 8.12 6.27
N VAL A 95 10.01 6.86 6.69
CA VAL A 95 9.45 6.50 8.00
C VAL A 95 10.40 5.48 8.65
N GLY A 96 11.35 5.98 9.42
CA GLY A 96 12.43 5.17 9.97
C GLY A 96 13.30 4.57 8.86
N SER A 97 13.32 3.24 8.76
CA SER A 97 14.03 2.51 7.70
C SER A 97 13.15 2.17 6.48
N LEU A 98 11.90 2.65 6.45
CA LEU A 98 10.95 2.36 5.38
C LEU A 98 10.74 3.58 4.49
N LEU A 99 10.55 3.34 3.20
CA LEU A 99 10.03 4.33 2.27
C LEU A 99 8.56 4.02 2.02
N VAL A 100 7.74 5.05 2.16
CA VAL A 100 6.29 4.92 2.11
C VAL A 100 5.77 5.74 0.93
N SER A 101 4.87 5.15 0.15
CA SER A 101 4.12 5.86 -0.89
C SER A 101 2.87 6.55 -0.30
N PRO A 102 2.26 7.51 -1.01
CA PRO A 102 0.93 8.00 -0.63
C PRO A 102 -0.14 6.89 -0.56
N GLY A 103 -0.05 5.85 -1.39
CA GLY A 103 -0.97 4.71 -1.32
C GLY A 103 -0.77 3.88 -0.05
N ASP A 104 0.47 3.71 0.41
CA ASP A 104 0.80 3.02 1.65
C ASP A 104 0.26 3.80 2.87
N ILE A 105 0.27 5.13 2.84
CA ILE A 105 -0.36 5.96 3.88
C ILE A 105 -1.86 5.66 3.97
N LEU A 106 -2.57 5.60 2.84
CA LEU A 106 -4.01 5.29 2.85
C LEU A 106 -4.27 3.90 3.44
N LEU A 107 -3.41 2.92 3.14
CA LEU A 107 -3.48 1.58 3.72
C LEU A 107 -3.21 1.59 5.23
N PHE A 108 -2.23 2.36 5.72
CA PHE A 108 -1.97 2.50 7.15
C PHE A 108 -3.11 3.21 7.89
N VAL A 109 -3.70 4.25 7.32
CA VAL A 109 -4.87 4.93 7.90
C VAL A 109 -6.06 3.98 7.96
N ALA A 110 -6.32 3.21 6.90
CA ALA A 110 -7.38 2.20 6.91
C ALA A 110 -7.15 1.14 7.98
N ALA A 111 -5.92 0.63 8.11
CA ALA A 111 -5.55 -0.32 9.15
C ALA A 111 -5.76 0.27 10.56
N ALA A 112 -5.36 1.53 10.78
CA ALA A 112 -5.58 2.22 12.05
C ALA A 112 -7.07 2.34 12.38
N ILE A 113 -7.92 2.72 11.43
CA ILE A 113 -9.38 2.77 11.61
C ILE A 113 -9.91 1.40 12.04
N LEU A 114 -9.49 0.33 11.34
CA LEU A 114 -9.91 -1.04 11.63
C LEU A 114 -9.48 -1.51 13.02
N VAL A 115 -8.25 -1.20 13.43
CA VAL A 115 -7.75 -1.51 14.79
C VAL A 115 -8.51 -0.73 15.85
N LEU A 116 -8.65 0.58 15.67
CA LEU A 116 -9.38 1.44 16.62
C LEU A 116 -10.84 0.99 16.77
N GLN A 117 -11.51 0.66 15.66
CA GLN A 117 -12.86 0.09 15.70
C GLN A 117 -12.91 -1.31 16.35
N THR A 118 -11.81 -2.05 16.43
CA THR A 118 -11.81 -3.34 17.13
C THR A 118 -11.58 -3.14 18.62
N VAL A 119 -10.69 -2.23 18.97
CA VAL A 119 -10.27 -1.98 20.36
C VAL A 119 -11.33 -1.18 21.13
N PHE A 120 -11.97 -0.19 20.49
CA PHE A 120 -12.88 0.75 21.16
C PHE A 120 -14.37 0.47 20.90
N ALA A 121 -14.73 -0.51 20.06
CA ALA A 121 -16.13 -0.92 19.89
C ALA A 121 -16.58 -1.98 20.91
N VAL A 122 -15.99 -1.95 22.12
CA VAL A 122 -16.47 -2.69 23.29
C VAL A 122 -17.71 -2.00 23.86
#